data_AF-A0A8T2KHE8-F1
#
_entry.id   AF-A0A8T2KHE8-F1
#
_cell.length_a   1.000
_cell.length_b   1.000
_cell.length_c   1.000
_cell.angle_alpha   90.00
_cell.angle_beta   90.00
_cell.angle_gamma   90.00
#
_symmetry.space_group_name_H-M   'P 1'
#
loop_
_entity.id
_entity.type
_entity.pdbx_description
1 polymer ?
#
loop_
_entity_poly.entity_id
_entity_poly.type
_entity_poly.pdbx_seq_one_letter_code
_entity_poly.pdbx_strand_id
1 'polypeptide(L)'
;MGYWDIPDGTDCLQKTWLTTKLGTIVGLVGSAYHIVAFQPKTALEGVQRAAMGTVTMASLGAIFGISTCLSAQIREKPEDPLNYFVGGCASGIFLGVKTHNYMTGTTACLALGTIAALTKIGKKEGWVFIPSKPKL
;
A
#
# COMPACT_ATOMS: atom_id res chain seq x y z
N MET A 1 15.22 -3.89 10.55
CA MET A 1 13.88 -4.17 11.09
C MET A 1 12.88 -4.09 9.96
N GLY A 2 12.12 -5.16 9.76
CA GLY A 2 11.04 -5.25 8.79
C GLY A 2 9.72 -4.70 9.35
N TYR A 3 8.74 -4.52 8.48
CA TYR A 3 7.41 -4.01 8.83
C TYR A 3 6.68 -4.88 9.88
N TRP A 4 6.89 -6.20 9.81
CA TRP A 4 6.26 -7.17 10.71
C TRP A 4 6.95 -7.32 12.07
N ASP A 5 8.14 -6.75 12.26
CA ASP A 5 8.86 -6.83 13.55
C ASP A 5 8.34 -5.79 14.55
N ILE A 6 7.64 -4.75 14.05
CA ILE A 6 7.10 -3.66 14.86
C ILE A 6 5.64 -4.00 15.20
N PRO A 7 5.21 -3.92 16.47
CA PRO A 7 3.81 -4.09 16.83
C PRO A 7 2.92 -3.06 16.11
N ASP A 8 1.70 -3.45 15.74
CA ASP A 8 0.72 -2.47 15.24
C ASP A 8 0.34 -1.51 16.38
N GLY A 9 0.25 -0.20 16.10
CA GLY A 9 -0.05 0.83 17.10
C GLY A 9 1.18 1.45 17.79
N THR A 10 2.38 0.90 17.62
CA THR A 10 3.64 1.49 18.10
C THR A 10 4.50 1.98 16.93
N ASP A 11 5.34 2.99 17.16
CA ASP A 11 6.29 3.54 16.17
C ASP A 11 5.67 3.82 14.79
N CYS A 12 4.53 4.52 14.78
CA CYS A 12 3.75 4.80 13.57
C CYS A 12 4.56 5.44 12.44
N LEU A 13 5.50 6.33 12.79
CA LEU A 13 6.40 6.97 11.84
C LEU A 13 7.27 5.95 11.10
N GLN A 14 7.82 4.98 11.83
CA GLN A 14 8.70 3.97 11.24
C GLN A 14 7.91 2.98 10.38
N LYS A 15 6.73 2.54 10.82
CA LYS A 15 5.84 1.71 9.98
C LYS A 15 5.41 2.43 8.71
N THR A 16 5.01 3.68 8.84
CA THR A 16 4.62 4.53 7.71
C THR A 16 5.78 4.71 6.75
N TRP A 17 6.99 4.96 7.26
CA TRP A 17 8.17 5.08 6.42
C TRP A 17 8.46 3.79 5.64
N LEU A 18 8.33 2.63 6.29
CA LEU A 18 8.50 1.33 5.64
C LEU A 18 7.46 1.08 4.55
N THR A 19 6.17 1.37 4.81
CA THR A 19 5.11 1.20 3.80
C THR A 19 5.22 2.21 2.66
N THR A 20 5.62 3.44 2.96
CA THR A 20 5.91 4.48 1.95
C THR A 20 7.05 4.04 1.05
N LYS A 21 8.16 3.53 1.63
CA LYS A 21 9.30 3.02 0.87
C LYS A 21 8.89 1.87 -0.06
N LEU A 22 8.08 0.92 0.43
CA LEU A 22 7.52 -0.15 -0.38
C LEU A 22 6.66 0.40 -1.52
N GLY A 23 5.78 1.36 -1.23
CA GLY A 23 4.96 2.06 -2.23
C GLY A 23 5.81 2.75 -3.31
N THR A 24 6.88 3.44 -2.92
CA THR A 24 7.83 4.07 -3.85
C THR A 24 8.50 3.04 -4.75
N ILE A 25 8.96 1.91 -4.22
CA ILE A 25 9.60 0.85 -5.00
C ILE A 25 8.62 0.29 -6.04
N VAL A 26 7.40 -0.05 -5.60
CA VAL A 26 6.33 -0.54 -6.49
C VAL A 26 5.97 0.51 -7.54
N GLY A 27 5.91 1.78 -7.16
CA GLY A 27 5.64 2.91 -8.05
C GLY A 27 6.72 3.12 -9.11
N LEU A 28 8.00 2.98 -8.75
CA LEU A 28 9.11 3.06 -9.70
C LEU A 28 9.09 1.90 -10.69
N VAL A 29 8.90 0.68 -10.20
CA VAL A 29 8.80 -0.52 -11.06
C VAL A 29 7.61 -0.38 -12.00
N GLY A 30 6.43 -0.03 -11.50
CA GLY A 30 5.24 0.19 -12.31
C GLY A 30 5.42 1.32 -13.33
N SER A 31 6.07 2.41 -12.95
CA SER A 31 6.39 3.52 -13.85
C SER A 31 7.37 3.11 -14.95
N ALA A 32 8.37 2.29 -14.63
CA ALA A 32 9.33 1.77 -15.60
C ALA A 32 8.60 0.92 -16.67
N TYR A 33 7.74 -0.01 -16.25
CA TYR A 33 6.92 -0.78 -17.18
C TYR A 33 5.99 0.11 -18.00
N HIS A 34 5.35 1.10 -17.38
CA HIS A 34 4.46 2.02 -18.07
C HIS A 34 5.18 2.84 -19.14
N ILE A 35 6.41 3.29 -18.89
CA ILE A 35 7.22 4.03 -19.87
C ILE A 35 7.68 3.13 -21.03
N VAL A 36 8.04 1.88 -20.74
CA VAL A 36 8.43 0.92 -21.77
C VAL A 36 7.24 0.56 -22.67
N ALA A 37 6.06 0.34 -22.09
CA ALA A 37 4.84 0.03 -22.83
C ALA A 37 4.27 1.24 -23.59
N PHE A 38 4.33 2.44 -22.99
CA PHE A 38 3.82 3.68 -23.56
C PHE A 38 4.92 4.73 -23.65
N GLN A 39 5.69 4.63 -24.72
CA GLN A 39 6.86 5.49 -24.92
C GLN A 39 6.45 6.98 -24.93
N PRO A 40 7.08 7.81 -24.07
CA PRO A 40 6.84 9.25 -24.07
C PRO A 40 7.51 9.88 -25.30
N LYS A 41 6.96 10.99 -25.78
CA LYS A 41 7.53 11.69 -26.94
C LYS A 41 8.81 12.46 -26.59
N THR A 42 8.98 12.76 -25.29
CA THR A 42 10.13 13.50 -24.77
C THR A 42 10.63 12.90 -23.46
N ALA A 43 11.92 13.09 -23.17
CA ALA A 43 12.52 12.63 -21.91
C ALA A 43 11.87 13.30 -20.68
N LEU A 44 11.54 14.59 -20.77
CA LEU A 44 10.90 15.34 -19.69
C LEU A 44 9.51 14.78 -19.36
N GLU A 45 8.71 14.46 -20.38
CA GLU A 45 7.40 13.84 -20.19
C GLU A 45 7.53 12.46 -19.54
N GLY A 46 8.56 11.67 -19.92
CA GLY A 46 8.87 10.40 -19.27
C GLY A 46 9.17 10.56 -17.77
N VAL A 47 10.03 11.52 -17.42
CA VAL A 47 10.37 11.83 -16.02
C VAL A 47 9.15 12.30 -15.24
N GLN A 48 8.33 13.19 -15.81
CA GLN A 48 7.11 13.67 -15.16
C GLN A 48 6.12 12.53 -14.90
N ARG A 49 5.90 11.65 -15.88
CA ARG A 49 5.03 10.47 -15.73
C ARG A 49 5.55 9.53 -14.63
N ALA A 50 6.85 9.22 -14.63
CA ALA A 50 7.45 8.39 -13.60
C ALA A 50 7.35 9.02 -12.20
N ALA A 51 7.61 10.32 -12.09
CA ALA A 51 7.54 11.05 -10.83
C ALA A 51 6.10 11.04 -10.30
N MET A 52 5.10 11.36 -11.13
CA MET A 52 3.70 11.39 -10.70
C MET A 52 3.19 9.99 -10.30
N GLY A 53 3.53 8.95 -11.06
CA GLY A 53 3.17 7.57 -10.74
C GLY A 53 3.79 7.11 -9.43
N THR A 54 5.09 7.37 -9.26
CA THR A 54 5.84 6.99 -8.05
C THR A 54 5.34 7.73 -6.81
N VAL A 55 5.14 9.05 -6.91
CA VAL A 55 4.61 9.86 -5.79
C VAL A 55 3.22 9.37 -5.39
N THR A 56 2.37 9.04 -6.36
CA THR A 56 1.03 8.52 -6.06
C THR A 56 1.11 7.22 -5.26
N MET A 57 1.94 6.27 -5.70
CA MET A 57 2.12 4.99 -4.98
C MET A 57 2.79 5.18 -3.61
N ALA A 58 3.75 6.10 -3.48
CA ALA A 58 4.34 6.45 -2.21
C ALA A 58 3.30 7.02 -1.23
N SER A 59 2.44 7.93 -1.70
CA SER A 59 1.35 8.49 -0.91
C SER A 59 0.34 7.43 -0.47
N LEU A 60 0.01 6.45 -1.33
CA LEU A 60 -0.84 5.33 -0.95
C LEU A 60 -0.23 4.51 0.20
N GLY A 61 1.06 4.19 0.11
CA GLY A 61 1.79 3.50 1.18
C GLY A 61 1.85 4.30 2.48
N ALA A 62 2.03 5.62 2.40
CA ALA A 62 2.04 6.52 3.56
C ALA A 62 0.67 6.58 4.25
N ILE A 63 -0.39 6.82 3.47
CA ILE A 63 -1.77 6.89 3.98
C ILE A 63 -2.15 5.57 4.62
N PHE A 64 -1.84 4.45 3.99
CA PHE A 64 -2.02 3.11 4.55
C PHE A 64 -1.29 2.96 5.90
N GLY A 65 -0.01 3.33 5.98
CA GLY A 65 0.79 3.20 7.20
C GLY A 65 0.25 4.02 8.37
N ILE A 66 -0.12 5.29 8.13
CA ILE A 66 -0.64 6.17 9.18
C ILE A 66 -2.03 5.72 9.64
N SER A 67 -2.92 5.41 8.69
CA SER A 67 -4.30 5.03 9.00
C SER A 67 -4.39 3.68 9.73
N THR A 68 -3.57 2.69 9.34
CA THR A 68 -3.47 1.42 10.07
C THR A 68 -2.95 1.63 11.49
N CYS A 69 -1.92 2.47 11.67
CA CYS A 69 -1.38 2.73 12.99
C CYS A 69 -2.36 3.52 13.89
N LEU A 70 -2.99 4.56 13.34
CA LEU A 70 -3.94 5.39 14.07
C LEU A 70 -5.20 4.61 14.45
N SER A 71 -5.73 3.77 13.55
CA SER A 71 -6.87 2.90 13.87
C SER A 71 -6.52 1.86 14.94
N ALA A 72 -5.31 1.30 14.91
CA ALA A 72 -4.81 0.41 15.95
C ALA A 72 -4.69 1.10 17.32
N GLN A 73 -4.21 2.35 17.35
CA GLN A 73 -4.11 3.15 18.59
C GLN A 73 -5.50 3.50 19.15
N ILE A 74 -6.41 4.02 18.32
CA ILE A 74 -7.74 4.46 18.76
C ILE A 74 -8.58 3.29 19.27
N ARG A 75 -8.45 2.11 18.65
CA ARG A 75 -9.27 0.94 19.02
C ARG A 75 -8.64 0.08 20.12
N GLU A 76 -7.41 0.38 20.54
CA GLU A 76 -6.61 -0.40 21.49
C GLU A 76 -6.57 -1.92 21.14
N LYS A 77 -6.77 -2.24 19.86
CA LYS A 77 -6.86 -3.60 19.32
C LYS A 77 -5.84 -3.74 18.18
N PRO A 78 -4.54 -3.83 18.50
CA PRO A 78 -3.48 -3.77 17.49
C PRO A 78 -3.56 -4.93 16.50
N GLU A 79 -4.02 -6.09 16.95
CA GLU A 79 -4.11 -7.28 16.12
C GLU A 79 -5.34 -7.31 15.20
N ASP A 80 -6.32 -6.42 15.33
CA ASP A 80 -7.56 -6.51 14.57
C ASP A 80 -7.34 -6.28 13.05
N PRO A 81 -7.70 -7.23 12.16
CA PRO A 81 -7.61 -7.06 10.70
C PRO A 81 -8.41 -5.86 10.17
N LEU A 82 -9.40 -5.40 10.93
CA LEU A 82 -10.17 -4.21 10.58
C LEU A 82 -9.31 -2.94 10.50
N ASN A 83 -8.21 -2.86 11.24
CA ASN A 83 -7.28 -1.72 11.14
C ASN A 83 -6.65 -1.66 9.74
N TYR A 84 -6.28 -2.83 9.20
CA TYR A 84 -5.73 -2.97 7.85
C TYR A 84 -6.77 -2.69 6.78
N PHE A 85 -8.03 -3.08 7.01
CA PHE A 85 -9.14 -2.71 6.13
C PHE A 85 -9.33 -1.19 6.04
N VAL A 86 -9.35 -0.51 7.20
CA VAL A 86 -9.49 0.95 7.26
C VAL A 86 -8.34 1.62 6.52
N GLY A 87 -7.11 1.13 6.69
CA GLY A 87 -5.97 1.72 5.99
C GLY A 87 -5.96 1.46 4.48
N GLY A 88 -6.34 0.26 4.06
CA GLY A 88 -6.54 -0.05 2.65
C GLY A 88 -7.63 0.82 2.03
N CYS A 89 -8.75 1.00 2.73
CA CYS A 89 -9.84 1.85 2.28
C CYS A 89 -9.43 3.33 2.17
N ALA A 90 -8.72 3.86 3.17
CA ALA A 90 -8.22 5.24 3.16
C ALA A 90 -7.29 5.50 1.96
N SER A 91 -6.39 4.54 1.67
CA SER A 91 -5.54 4.61 0.48
C SER A 91 -6.35 4.54 -0.82
N GLY A 92 -7.36 3.67 -0.91
CA GLY A 92 -8.25 3.57 -2.07
C GLY A 92 -9.07 4.83 -2.35
N ILE A 93 -9.59 5.47 -1.29
CA ILE A 93 -10.28 6.77 -1.41
C ILE A 93 -9.31 7.83 -1.94
N PHE A 94 -8.07 7.89 -1.44
CA PHE A 94 -7.06 8.81 -1.96
C PHE A 94 -6.77 8.59 -3.45
N LEU A 95 -6.72 7.33 -3.90
CA LEU A 95 -6.60 7.03 -5.33
C LEU A 95 -7.81 7.56 -6.12
N GLY A 96 -9.02 7.43 -5.59
CA GLY A 96 -10.23 8.03 -6.16
C GLY A 96 -10.15 9.55 -6.28
N VAL A 97 -9.66 10.23 -5.23
CA VAL A 97 -9.41 11.69 -5.26
C VAL A 97 -8.38 12.04 -6.34
N LYS A 98 -7.27 11.28 -6.41
CA LYS A 98 -6.21 11.52 -7.40
C LYS A 98 -6.66 11.32 -8.84
N THR A 99 -7.58 10.38 -9.06
CA THR A 99 -8.18 10.08 -10.37
C THR A 99 -9.46 10.86 -10.65
N HIS A 100 -9.89 11.72 -9.72
CA HIS A 100 -11.13 12.48 -9.80
C HIS A 100 -12.38 11.63 -10.09
N ASN A 101 -12.43 10.41 -9.55
CA ASN A 101 -13.51 9.46 -9.81
C ASN A 101 -13.95 8.73 -8.54
N TYR A 102 -15.20 8.98 -8.15
CA TYR A 102 -15.84 8.35 -6.98
C TYR A 102 -15.95 6.83 -7.12
N MET A 103 -16.27 6.32 -8.31
CA MET A 103 -16.38 4.88 -8.56
C MET A 103 -15.03 4.19 -8.39
N THR A 104 -13.94 4.80 -8.89
CA THR A 104 -12.58 4.31 -8.67
C THR A 104 -12.22 4.33 -7.19
N GLY A 105 -12.61 5.37 -6.46
CA GLY A 105 -12.37 5.46 -5.02
C GLY A 105 -13.09 4.37 -4.21
N THR A 106 -14.38 4.14 -4.47
CA THR A 106 -15.16 3.11 -3.77
C THR A 106 -14.67 1.70 -4.10
N THR A 107 -14.43 1.41 -5.38
CA THR A 107 -13.93 0.09 -5.79
C THR A 107 -12.52 -0.16 -5.26
N ALA A 108 -11.63 0.83 -5.32
CA ALA A 108 -10.28 0.72 -4.75
C ALA A 108 -10.32 0.58 -3.23
N CYS A 109 -11.22 1.27 -2.52
CA CYS A 109 -11.36 1.12 -1.08
C CYS A 109 -11.70 -0.33 -0.70
N LEU A 110 -12.72 -0.91 -1.36
CA LEU A 110 -13.13 -2.29 -1.09
C LEU A 110 -12.04 -3.28 -1.49
N ALA A 111 -11.43 -3.12 -2.67
CA ALA A 111 -10.38 -4.01 -3.15
C ALA A 111 -9.12 -3.95 -2.27
N LEU A 112 -8.56 -2.76 -2.04
CA LEU A 112 -7.35 -2.61 -1.23
C LEU A 112 -7.62 -2.91 0.25
N GLY A 113 -8.78 -2.53 0.77
CA GLY A 113 -9.20 -2.83 2.14
C GLY A 113 -9.31 -4.33 2.39
N THR A 114 -9.99 -5.07 1.50
CA THR A 114 -10.11 -6.53 1.62
C THR A 114 -8.77 -7.24 1.48
N ILE A 115 -7.94 -6.86 0.50
CA ILE A 115 -6.59 -7.42 0.33
C ILE A 115 -5.73 -7.17 1.58
N ALA A 116 -5.77 -5.95 2.14
CA ALA A 116 -5.02 -5.63 3.35
C ALA A 116 -5.49 -6.44 4.57
N ALA A 117 -6.81 -6.58 4.76
CA ALA A 117 -7.38 -7.39 5.81
C ALA A 117 -6.97 -8.87 5.67
N LEU A 118 -7.07 -9.43 4.47
CA LEU A 118 -6.63 -10.79 4.15
C LEU A 118 -5.13 -10.97 4.38
N THR A 119 -4.32 -9.95 4.09
CA THR A 119 -2.87 -10.01 4.35
C THR A 119 -2.59 -10.12 5.85
N LYS A 120 -3.31 -9.37 6.70
CA LYS A 120 -3.17 -9.48 8.16
C LYS A 120 -3.70 -10.82 8.68
N ILE A 121 -4.83 -11.32 8.17
CA ILE A 121 -5.37 -12.64 8.52
C ILE A 121 -4.37 -13.74 8.13
N GLY A 122 -3.86 -13.74 6.90
CA GLY A 122 -2.89 -14.71 6.44
C GLY A 122 -1.59 -14.67 7.26
N LYS A 123 -1.15 -13.49 7.70
CA LYS A 123 0.01 -13.38 8.61
C LYS A 123 -0.27 -14.01 9.98
N LYS A 124 -1.48 -13.83 10.52
CA LYS A 124 -1.89 -14.42 11.81
C LYS A 124 -2.05 -15.93 11.74
N GLU A 125 -2.67 -16.43 10.69
CA GLU A 125 -2.93 -17.85 10.48
C GLU A 125 -1.71 -18.60 9.90
N GLY A 126 -0.65 -17.88 9.54
CA GLY A 126 0.58 -18.47 9.02
C GLY A 126 0.45 -19.00 7.59
N TRP A 127 -0.39 -18.38 6.76
CA TRP A 127 -0.54 -18.76 5.36
C TRP A 127 0.79 -18.61 4.61
N VAL A 128 1.21 -19.68 3.92
CA VAL A 128 2.44 -19.70 3.12
C VAL A 128 2.08 -19.57 1.65
N PHE A 129 2.24 -18.37 1.09
CA PHE A 129 1.96 -18.12 -0.33
C PHE A 129 3.06 -18.63 -1.26
N ILE A 130 4.31 -18.59 -0.81
CA ILE A 130 5.47 -19.08 -1.55
C ILE A 130 6.13 -20.15 -0.68
N PRO A 131 6.00 -21.44 -1.02
CA PRO A 131 6.63 -22.50 -0.26
C PRO A 131 8.15 -22.34 -0.31
N SER A 132 8.78 -22.28 0.87
CA SER A 132 10.24 -22.10 1.03
C SER A 132 11.06 -23.34 0.67
N LYS A 133 10.41 -24.48 0.43
CA LYS A 133 11.03 -25.69 -0.10
C LYS A 133 10.30 -26.14 -1.37
N PRO A 134 11.00 -26.42 -2.48
CA PRO A 134 10.41 -27.19 -3.56
C PRO A 134 10.00 -28.55 -2.98
N LYS A 135 8.80 -29.03 -3.32
CA LYS A 135 8.43 -30.42 -3.05
C LYS A 135 9.33 -31.28 -3.93
N LEU A 136 10.41 -31.83 -3.37
CA LEU A 136 11.24 -32.86 -3.98
C LEU A 136 10.69 -34.23 -3.59
#